data_AF-A0A0C2GL79-F1
#
_entry.id   AF-A0A0C2GL79-F1
#
_cell.length_a   1.000
_cell.length_b   1.000
_cell.length_c   1.000
_cell.angle_alpha   90.00
_cell.angle_beta   90.00
_cell.angle_gamma   90.00
#
_symmetry.space_group_name_H-M   'P 1'
#
loop_
_entity.id
_entity.type
_entity.pdbx_description
1 polymer ?
#
loop_
_entity_poly.entity_id
_entity_poly.type
_entity_poly.pdbx_seq_one_letter_code
_entity_poly.pdbx_strand_id
1 'polypeptide(L)'
;VSLVRYSGPGRAETLFHLDKHASKDDVIEELFRMEPTGGTTRTGEAIHYALKEFQNKKHGARKYARKFIVVFTDGYSQEDPSPAAEAARTDGVIMLAVAVDDKLKPNEEELVEITDRRDMVLISPNGQQLREKILGNQCSL
;
A
#
# COMPACT_ATOMS: atom_id res chain seq x y z
N VAL A 1 -9.61 7.08 4.01
CA VAL A 1 -8.48 6.28 3.45
C VAL A 1 -8.77 6.01 1.98
N SER A 2 -7.78 5.64 1.17
CA SER A 2 -7.96 5.25 -0.24
C SER A 2 -7.53 3.79 -0.40
N LEU A 3 -8.13 3.08 -1.35
CA LEU A 3 -7.79 1.70 -1.68
C LEU A 3 -7.45 1.59 -3.16
N VAL A 4 -6.23 1.16 -3.46
CA VAL A 4 -5.76 0.85 -4.80
C VAL A 4 -5.60 -0.66 -4.90
N ARG A 5 -6.32 -1.28 -5.84
CA ARG A 5 -6.15 -2.69 -6.20
C ARG A 5 -5.27 -2.76 -7.43
N TYR A 6 -4.37 -3.74 -7.48
CA TYR A 6 -3.46 -3.90 -8.61
C TYR A 6 -3.17 -5.36 -8.92
N SER A 7 -2.70 -5.60 -10.14
CA SER A 7 -2.19 -6.91 -10.59
C SER A 7 -1.21 -6.68 -11.74
N GLY A 8 -1.47 -7.22 -12.93
CA GLY A 8 -0.59 -7.10 -14.08
C GLY A 8 -0.63 -5.71 -14.76
N PRO A 9 0.07 -5.55 -15.89
CA PRO A 9 0.19 -4.28 -16.60
C PRO A 9 -1.14 -3.61 -16.91
N GLY A 10 -1.30 -2.35 -16.50
CA GLY A 10 -2.52 -1.56 -16.75
C GLY A 10 -3.72 -1.99 -15.90
N ARG A 11 -3.50 -2.82 -14.86
CA ARG A 11 -4.55 -3.34 -13.97
C ARG A 11 -4.48 -2.76 -12.55
N ALA A 12 -3.93 -1.56 -12.40
CA ALA A 12 -4.03 -0.77 -11.18
C ALA A 12 -5.27 0.14 -11.23
N GLU A 13 -6.07 0.12 -10.17
CA GLU A 13 -7.35 0.83 -10.08
C GLU A 13 -7.56 1.36 -8.65
N THR A 14 -7.94 2.63 -8.52
CA THR A 14 -8.46 3.17 -7.25
C THR A 14 -9.91 2.74 -7.08
N LEU A 15 -10.19 1.85 -6.11
CA LEU A 15 -11.54 1.39 -5.81
C LEU A 15 -12.34 2.45 -5.04
N PHE A 16 -11.68 3.18 -4.14
CA PHE A 16 -12.25 4.36 -3.51
C PHE A 16 -11.18 5.36 -3.10
N HIS A 17 -11.56 6.64 -3.15
CA HIS A 17 -10.73 7.79 -2.85
C HIS A 17 -10.71 8.16 -1.36
N LEU A 18 -9.81 9.07 -0.96
CA LEU A 18 -9.57 9.39 0.47
C LEU A 18 -10.80 9.96 1.20
N ASP A 19 -11.73 10.57 0.46
CA ASP A 19 -12.95 11.21 0.92
C ASP A 19 -14.22 10.34 0.89
N LYS A 20 -14.13 9.11 0.36
CA LYS A 20 -15.32 8.26 0.16
C LYS A 20 -15.98 7.82 1.48
N HIS A 21 -15.19 7.37 2.45
CA HIS A 21 -15.70 6.76 3.69
C HIS A 21 -15.33 7.60 4.91
N ALA A 22 -16.31 7.85 5.77
CA ALA A 22 -16.15 8.62 7.01
C ALA A 22 -16.07 7.73 8.27
N SER A 23 -16.53 6.48 8.19
CA SER A 23 -16.48 5.52 9.29
C SER A 23 -15.55 4.35 9.00
N LYS A 24 -15.09 3.69 10.06
CA LYS A 24 -14.28 2.47 9.95
C LYS A 24 -15.08 1.32 9.34
N ASP A 25 -16.37 1.21 9.69
CA ASP A 25 -17.21 0.09 9.27
C ASP A 25 -17.47 0.13 7.77
N ASP A 26 -17.69 1.32 7.19
CA ASP A 26 -17.85 1.45 5.73
C ASP A 26 -16.59 1.04 4.96
N VAL A 27 -15.41 1.38 5.49
CA VAL A 27 -14.13 0.96 4.89
C VAL A 27 -13.99 -0.56 4.93
N ILE A 28 -14.36 -1.19 6.05
CA ILE A 28 -14.29 -2.64 6.21
C ILE A 28 -15.27 -3.34 5.27
N GLU A 29 -16.51 -2.86 5.17
CA GLU A 29 -17.49 -3.41 4.22
C GLU A 29 -16.99 -3.35 2.77
N GLU A 30 -16.45 -2.21 2.35
CA GLU A 30 -15.95 -2.03 0.98
C GLU A 30 -14.73 -2.93 0.72
N LEU A 31 -13.82 -3.07 1.68
CA LEU A 31 -12.69 -4.02 1.60
C LEU A 31 -13.15 -5.47 1.40
N PHE A 32 -14.21 -5.91 2.10
CA PHE A 32 -14.76 -7.26 1.95
C PHE A 32 -15.43 -7.50 0.59
N ARG A 33 -15.82 -6.45 -0.12
CA ARG A 33 -16.40 -6.54 -1.48
C ARG A 33 -15.34 -6.55 -2.57
N MET A 34 -14.07 -6.30 -2.24
CA MET A 34 -12.99 -6.30 -3.21
C MET A 34 -12.77 -7.70 -3.81
N GLU A 35 -12.93 -7.83 -5.12
CA GLU A 35 -12.66 -9.08 -5.82
C GLU A 35 -11.17 -9.19 -6.21
N PRO A 36 -10.53 -10.37 -6.04
CA PRO A 36 -9.21 -10.65 -6.57
C PRO A 36 -9.20 -10.54 -8.09
N THR A 37 -8.25 -9.78 -8.65
CA THR A 37 -8.10 -9.62 -10.10
C THR A 37 -7.25 -10.73 -10.74
N GLY A 38 -6.45 -11.44 -9.95
CA GLY A 38 -5.46 -12.44 -10.38
C GLY A 38 -4.43 -11.88 -11.38
N GLY A 39 -3.53 -12.75 -11.85
CA GLY A 39 -2.50 -12.39 -12.84
C GLY A 39 -1.14 -12.11 -12.22
N THR A 40 -0.32 -11.33 -12.91
CA THR A 40 1.01 -10.93 -12.43
C THR A 40 0.92 -9.77 -11.45
N THR A 41 2.07 -9.34 -10.93
CA THR A 41 2.17 -8.24 -9.95
C THR A 41 2.93 -7.07 -10.56
N ARG A 42 2.41 -5.84 -10.47
CA ARG A 42 3.07 -4.59 -10.86
C ARG A 42 2.97 -3.56 -9.74
N THR A 43 3.91 -3.67 -8.80
CA THR A 43 3.88 -2.89 -7.57
C THR A 43 4.27 -1.43 -7.82
N GLY A 44 5.18 -1.14 -8.74
CA GLY A 44 5.57 0.23 -9.09
C GLY A 44 4.41 1.04 -9.67
N GLU A 45 3.66 0.45 -10.60
CA GLU A 45 2.42 1.01 -11.15
C GLU A 45 1.43 1.37 -10.04
N ALA A 46 1.20 0.47 -9.08
CA ALA A 46 0.30 0.69 -7.95
C ALA A 46 0.77 1.87 -7.05
N ILE A 47 2.08 1.98 -6.79
CA ILE A 47 2.65 3.09 -6.02
C ILE A 47 2.40 4.43 -6.72
N HIS A 48 2.54 4.50 -8.05
CA HIS A 48 2.22 5.70 -8.81
C HIS A 48 0.74 6.10 -8.70
N TYR A 49 -0.19 5.14 -8.71
CA TYR A 49 -1.60 5.42 -8.47
C TYR A 49 -1.84 5.98 -7.06
N ALA A 50 -1.25 5.36 -6.04
CA ALA A 50 -1.34 5.85 -4.67
C ALA A 50 -0.78 7.28 -4.50
N LEU A 51 0.30 7.63 -5.22
CA LEU A 51 0.84 9.00 -5.21
C LEU A 51 -0.13 10.03 -5.81
N LYS A 52 -0.87 9.68 -6.87
CA LYS A 52 -1.90 10.56 -7.47
C LYS A 52 -3.01 10.88 -6.47
N GLU A 53 -3.38 9.94 -5.60
CA GLU A 53 -4.38 10.15 -4.55
C GLU A 53 -3.96 11.27 -3.59
N PHE A 54 -2.66 11.38 -3.25
CA PHE A 54 -2.16 12.43 -2.37
C PHE A 54 -2.04 13.81 -3.03
N GLN A 55 -2.21 13.90 -4.35
CA GLN A 55 -2.19 15.14 -5.11
C GLN A 55 -3.61 15.63 -5.42
N ASN A 56 -4.61 14.75 -5.36
CA ASN A 56 -5.97 15.06 -5.77
C ASN A 56 -6.83 15.64 -4.63
N LYS A 57 -6.83 16.97 -4.50
CA LYS A 57 -7.64 17.69 -3.50
C LYS A 57 -9.14 17.46 -3.62
N LYS A 58 -9.65 17.14 -4.82
CA LYS A 58 -11.08 16.83 -5.02
C LYS A 58 -11.47 15.48 -4.42
N HIS A 59 -10.48 14.65 -4.09
CA HIS A 59 -10.62 13.31 -3.57
C HIS A 59 -10.02 13.19 -2.16
N GLY A 60 -10.13 14.26 -1.37
CA GLY A 60 -9.76 14.25 0.05
C GLY A 60 -8.27 14.41 0.36
N ALA A 61 -7.41 14.70 -0.62
CA ALA A 61 -5.99 14.92 -0.36
C ALA A 61 -5.75 16.14 0.55
N ARG A 62 -4.96 15.93 1.61
CA ARG A 62 -4.63 16.96 2.62
C ARG A 62 -3.15 17.29 2.58
N LYS A 63 -2.81 18.57 2.32
CA LYS A 63 -1.43 19.05 2.13
C LYS A 63 -0.50 18.75 3.30
N TYR A 64 -0.99 18.91 4.53
CA TYR A 64 -0.18 18.80 5.75
C TYR A 64 -0.41 17.50 6.52
N ALA A 65 -1.16 16.56 5.96
CA ALA A 65 -1.34 15.26 6.58
C ALA A 65 -0.09 14.40 6.38
N ARG A 66 0.26 13.59 7.39
CA ARG A 66 1.20 12.49 7.21
C ARG A 66 0.62 11.49 6.21
N LYS A 67 1.43 11.07 5.24
CA LYS A 67 1.04 10.18 4.15
C LYS A 67 1.67 8.82 4.35
N PHE A 68 0.87 7.78 4.21
CA PHE A 68 1.28 6.39 4.35
C PHE A 68 0.82 5.61 3.12
N ILE A 69 1.69 4.80 2.56
CA ILE A 69 1.32 3.74 1.63
C ILE A 69 1.65 2.41 2.32
N VAL A 70 0.64 1.55 2.43
CA VAL A 70 0.83 0.17 2.89
C VAL A 70 0.62 -0.73 1.68
N VAL A 71 1.71 -1.33 1.21
CA VAL A 71 1.68 -2.29 0.10
C VAL A 71 1.34 -3.67 0.67
N PHE A 72 0.29 -4.30 0.15
CA PHE A 72 -0.04 -5.70 0.41
C PHE A 72 0.22 -6.50 -0.86
N THR A 73 1.03 -7.55 -0.77
CA THR A 73 1.32 -8.42 -1.92
C THR A 73 1.59 -9.87 -1.50
N ASP A 74 1.25 -10.80 -2.39
CA ASP A 74 1.46 -12.25 -2.27
C ASP A 74 2.53 -12.77 -3.25
N GLY A 75 3.18 -11.88 -4.00
CA GLY A 75 4.15 -12.24 -5.04
C GLY A 75 5.20 -11.15 -5.30
N TYR A 76 6.00 -11.35 -6.35
CA TYR A 76 7.10 -10.46 -6.77
C TYR A 76 6.70 -9.64 -8.00
N SER A 77 7.07 -8.36 -8.04
CA SER A 77 6.73 -7.46 -9.14
C SER A 77 7.41 -7.89 -10.45
N GLN A 78 6.67 -7.83 -11.57
CA GLN A 78 7.20 -8.09 -12.92
C GLN A 78 7.80 -6.83 -13.56
N GLU A 79 8.10 -5.84 -12.74
CA GLU A 79 8.85 -4.63 -13.05
C GLU A 79 9.61 -4.20 -11.79
N ASP A 80 10.69 -3.45 -11.94
CA ASP A 80 11.39 -2.85 -10.81
C ASP A 80 10.50 -1.78 -10.15
N PRO A 81 10.05 -1.99 -8.89
CA PRO A 81 9.22 -1.02 -8.18
C PRO A 81 10.04 0.12 -7.54
N SER A 82 11.37 0.00 -7.51
CA SER A 82 12.26 0.90 -6.76
C SER A 82 12.15 2.36 -7.18
N PRO A 83 12.08 2.72 -8.48
CA PRO A 83 11.95 4.13 -8.88
C PRO A 83 10.65 4.77 -8.38
N ALA A 84 9.54 4.03 -8.41
CA ALA A 84 8.25 4.52 -7.92
C ALA A 84 8.26 4.68 -6.40
N ALA A 85 8.87 3.73 -5.69
CA ALA A 85 9.03 3.78 -4.25
C ALA A 85 9.96 4.92 -3.81
N GLU A 86 11.06 5.16 -4.53
CA GLU A 86 11.98 6.28 -4.29
C GLU A 86 11.27 7.62 -4.48
N ALA A 87 10.46 7.77 -5.54
CA ALA A 87 9.64 8.96 -5.75
C ALA A 87 8.67 9.18 -4.57
N ALA A 88 8.03 8.12 -4.08
CA ALA A 88 7.13 8.21 -2.94
C ALA A 88 7.85 8.67 -1.66
N ARG A 89 9.00 8.08 -1.35
CA ARG A 89 9.80 8.44 -0.17
C ARG A 89 10.35 9.86 -0.28
N THR A 90 10.79 10.28 -1.46
CA THR A 90 11.22 11.67 -1.73
C THR A 90 10.10 12.68 -1.47
N ASP A 91 8.85 12.32 -1.77
CA ASP A 91 7.65 13.11 -1.45
C ASP A 91 7.23 13.06 0.03
N GLY A 92 8.05 12.46 0.90
CA GLY A 92 7.81 12.34 2.33
C GLY A 92 6.72 11.31 2.69
N VAL A 93 6.41 10.38 1.79
CA VAL A 93 5.48 9.28 2.05
C VAL A 93 6.18 8.17 2.81
N ILE A 94 5.55 7.70 3.90
CA ILE A 94 6.04 6.55 4.67
C ILE A 94 5.53 5.27 4.01
N MET A 95 6.45 4.38 3.66
CA MET A 95 6.16 3.11 3.01
C MET A 95 6.20 1.97 4.04
N LEU A 96 5.16 1.13 4.05
CA LEU A 96 5.11 -0.15 4.76
C LEU A 96 4.83 -1.24 3.73
N ALA A 97 5.48 -2.39 3.84
CA ALA A 97 5.22 -3.54 3.00
C ALA A 97 4.75 -4.73 3.85
N VAL A 98 3.69 -5.37 3.39
CA VAL A 98 3.11 -6.57 4.00
C VAL A 98 3.09 -7.66 2.94
N ALA A 99 3.93 -8.67 3.12
CA ALA A 99 3.79 -9.90 2.37
C ALA A 99 2.70 -10.76 3.01
N VAL A 100 1.83 -11.31 2.20
CA VAL A 100 0.84 -12.31 2.61
C VAL A 100 1.31 -13.65 2.05
N ASP A 101 1.60 -14.63 2.92
CA ASP A 101 2.01 -15.96 2.49
C ASP A 101 0.91 -16.58 1.64
N ASP A 102 1.24 -16.84 0.38
CA ASP A 102 0.51 -17.75 -0.50
C ASP A 102 1.46 -18.88 -0.93
N LYS A 103 1.51 -19.22 -2.23
CA LYS A 103 2.21 -20.41 -2.72
C LYS A 103 3.72 -20.23 -2.87
N LEU A 104 4.20 -18.98 -2.93
CA LEU A 104 5.60 -18.64 -3.14
C LEU A 104 6.14 -17.85 -1.96
N LYS A 105 7.43 -18.03 -1.67
CA LYS A 105 8.11 -17.18 -0.69
C LYS A 105 8.17 -15.75 -1.23
N PRO A 106 7.73 -14.74 -0.45
CA PRO A 106 7.83 -13.36 -0.88
C PRO A 106 9.30 -12.95 -1.04
N ASN A 107 9.57 -12.08 -2.01
CA ASN A 107 10.89 -11.51 -2.18
C ASN A 107 11.09 -10.39 -1.15
N GLU A 108 11.62 -10.74 0.02
CA GLU A 108 11.86 -9.77 1.09
C GLU A 108 12.81 -8.64 0.65
N GLU A 109 13.78 -8.90 -0.23
CA GLU A 109 14.71 -7.87 -0.72
C GLU A 109 13.99 -6.79 -1.52
N GLU A 110 13.07 -7.17 -2.42
CA GLU A 110 12.22 -6.22 -3.14
C GLU A 110 11.37 -5.37 -2.16
N LEU A 111 10.80 -5.99 -1.12
CA LEU A 111 10.00 -5.27 -0.14
C LEU A 111 10.85 -4.31 0.71
N VAL A 112 12.10 -4.68 0.99
CA VAL A 112 13.08 -3.79 1.64
C VAL A 112 13.43 -2.63 0.71
N GLU A 113 13.62 -2.85 -0.59
CA GLU A 113 13.89 -1.78 -1.57
C GLU A 113 12.70 -0.80 -1.69
N ILE A 114 11.46 -1.31 -1.64
CA ILE A 114 10.24 -0.48 -1.64
C ILE A 114 10.16 0.38 -0.36
N THR A 115 10.53 -0.17 0.78
CA THR A 115 10.38 0.53 2.08
C THR A 115 11.61 1.33 2.48
N ASP A 116 12.78 1.06 1.89
CA ASP A 116 14.12 1.49 2.31
C ASP A 116 14.48 1.10 3.76
N ARG A 117 13.66 0.22 4.37
CA ARG A 117 13.72 -0.08 5.80
C ARG A 117 13.21 -1.48 6.07
N ARG A 118 14.13 -2.40 6.42
CA ARG A 118 13.77 -3.77 6.77
C ARG A 118 12.77 -3.86 7.93
N ASP A 119 12.83 -2.94 8.89
CA ASP A 119 11.86 -2.95 9.97
C ASP A 119 10.43 -2.63 9.49
N MET A 120 10.25 -1.95 8.35
CA MET A 120 8.95 -1.64 7.74
C MET A 120 8.41 -2.74 6.82
N VAL A 121 9.07 -3.91 6.79
CA VAL A 121 8.60 -5.10 6.09
C VAL A 121 8.00 -6.08 7.09
N LEU A 122 6.80 -6.56 6.80
CA LEU A 122 6.14 -7.61 7.56
C LEU A 122 5.88 -8.81 6.65
N ILE A 123 6.36 -9.98 7.05
CA ILE A 123 6.09 -11.23 6.34
C ILE A 123 5.03 -11.99 7.12
N SER A 124 3.87 -12.15 6.51
CA SER A 124 2.72 -12.89 7.04
C SER A 124 2.35 -12.55 8.49
N PRO A 125 2.19 -11.25 8.79
CA PRO A 125 1.79 -10.83 10.13
C PRO A 125 0.35 -11.24 10.40
N ASN A 126 0.05 -11.57 11.65
CA ASN A 126 -1.34 -11.57 12.11
C ASN A 126 -1.85 -10.12 12.29
N GLY A 127 -3.17 -9.97 12.48
CA GLY A 127 -3.79 -8.64 12.63
C GLY A 127 -3.25 -7.83 13.81
N GLN A 128 -2.80 -8.47 14.89
CA GLN A 128 -2.20 -7.78 16.03
C GLN A 128 -0.82 -7.23 15.69
N GLN A 129 0.05 -8.02 15.07
CA GLN A 129 1.39 -7.61 14.65
C GLN A 129 1.31 -6.44 13.65
N LEU A 130 0.41 -6.54 12.68
CA LEU A 130 0.18 -5.46 11.71
C LEU A 130 -0.30 -4.17 12.41
N ARG A 131 -1.26 -4.30 13.33
CA ARG A 131 -1.77 -3.18 14.13
C ARG A 131 -0.66 -2.52 14.95
N GLU A 132 0.13 -3.31 15.67
CA GLU A 132 1.24 -2.82 16.49
C GLU A 132 2.29 -2.11 15.63
N LYS A 133 2.60 -2.64 14.44
CA LYS A 133 3.56 -1.98 13.55
C LYS A 133 3.06 -0.64 13.02
N ILE A 134 1.80 -0.59 12.57
CA ILE A 134 1.21 0.65 12.02
C ILE A 134 1.04 1.70 13.11
N LEU A 135 0.56 1.32 14.29
CA LEU A 135 0.26 2.27 15.37
C LEU A 135 1.48 2.60 16.23
N GLY A 136 2.30 1.61 16.57
CA GLY A 136 3.37 1.72 17.56
C GLY A 136 4.52 2.64 17.16
N ASN A 137 4.77 2.79 15.85
CA ASN A 137 5.84 3.66 15.34
C ASN A 137 5.37 5.03 14.86
N GLN A 138 4.06 5.28 14.79
CA GLN A 138 3.50 6.42 14.04
C GLN A 138 2.43 7.20 14.80
N CYS A 139 1.87 6.64 15.86
CA CYS A 139 0.94 7.30 16.76
C CYS A 139 1.61 7.60 18.10
N SER A 140 2.62 8.46 18.10
CA SER A 140 2.89 9.28 19.27
C SER A 140 1.79 10.34 19.37
N LEU A 141 0.88 10.16 20.33
CA LEU A 141 0.04 11.23 20.87
C LEU A 141 0.87 12.10 21.80
#